data_AF-A0A559STA0-F1
#
_entry.id   AF-A0A559STA0-F1
#
_cell.length_a   1.000
_cell.length_b   1.000
_cell.length_c   1.000
_cell.angle_alpha   90.00
_cell.angle_beta   90.00
_cell.angle_gamma   90.00
#
_symmetry.space_group_name_H-M   'P 1'
#
loop_
_entity.id
_entity.type
_entity.pdbx_description
1 polymer ?
#
loop_
_entity_poly.entity_id
_entity_poly.type
_entity_poly.pdbx_seq_one_letter_code
_entity_poly.pdbx_strand_id
1 'polypeptide(L)'
;MTRLPKQLPLDVRCGHPRGSLVRRAIHTASATGSTSPSGRRRHDTAISRTETLIPDDLRDRLGHTPEVQDDFDPFPAVKLFMPDAATWLPTGTFPEGPDVRLFGLCDLGTGSTELGDAMLSEIEDVRGKLVLPVERDLYLKAEHRLITYAKIARHAGMIVT
;
A
#
# COMPACT_ATOMS: atom_id res chain seq x y z
N MET A 1 -0.22 -16.36 -38.74
CA MET A 1 -1.34 -16.11 -37.78
C MET A 1 -0.88 -16.55 -36.40
N THR A 2 -0.14 -15.70 -35.70
CA THR A 2 0.45 -16.03 -34.40
C THR A 2 -0.58 -15.72 -33.32
N ARG A 3 -1.01 -16.74 -32.58
CA ARG A 3 -1.93 -16.60 -31.45
C ARG A 3 -1.30 -15.67 -30.41
N LEU A 4 -1.96 -14.57 -30.08
CA LEU A 4 -1.66 -13.83 -28.85
C LEU A 4 -1.81 -14.81 -27.67
N PRO A 5 -0.87 -14.83 -26.71
CA PRO A 5 -1.06 -15.59 -25.49
C PRO A 5 -2.32 -15.04 -24.80
N LYS A 6 -3.25 -15.95 -24.48
CA LYS A 6 -4.40 -15.64 -23.62
C LYS A 6 -3.87 -14.98 -22.37
N GLN A 7 -4.13 -13.68 -22.27
CA GLN A 7 -3.96 -12.89 -21.07
C GLN A 7 -4.71 -13.65 -19.97
N LEU A 8 -3.97 -14.31 -19.08
CA LEU A 8 -4.59 -14.80 -17.86
C LEU A 8 -5.22 -13.57 -17.21
N PRO A 9 -6.51 -13.63 -16.81
CA PRO A 9 -7.08 -12.55 -16.05
C PRO A 9 -6.14 -12.31 -14.87
N LEU A 10 -5.85 -11.04 -14.58
CA LEU A 10 -5.47 -10.70 -13.23
C LEU A 10 -6.57 -11.35 -12.38
N ASP A 11 -6.25 -12.31 -11.52
CA ASP A 11 -7.20 -12.79 -10.52
C ASP A 11 -7.46 -11.57 -9.62
N VAL A 12 -8.29 -10.65 -10.09
CA VAL A 12 -9.00 -9.63 -9.31
C VAL A 12 -10.08 -10.39 -8.56
N ARG A 13 -9.68 -11.45 -7.84
CA ARG A 13 -10.55 -12.02 -6.83
C ARG A 13 -10.40 -11.05 -5.68
N CYS A 14 -11.32 -10.10 -5.61
CA CYS A 14 -11.85 -9.58 -4.36
C CYS A 14 -12.39 -10.78 -3.56
N GLY A 15 -11.47 -11.59 -3.03
CA GLY A 15 -11.79 -12.68 -2.13
C GLY A 15 -11.89 -12.08 -0.75
N HIS A 16 -13.12 -12.10 -0.19
CA HIS A 16 -13.48 -12.24 1.23
C HIS A 16 -12.37 -11.99 2.29
N PRO A 17 -12.69 -11.33 3.42
CA PRO A 17 -11.75 -10.68 4.32
C PRO A 17 -10.65 -11.64 4.79
N ARG A 18 -9.50 -11.63 4.12
CA ARG A 18 -8.36 -12.49 4.44
C ARG A 18 -7.11 -11.67 4.62
N GLY A 19 -7.17 -10.79 5.63
CA GLY A 19 -6.02 -10.17 6.25
C GLY A 19 -5.31 -9.15 5.37
N SER A 20 -4.77 -8.13 6.03
CA SER A 20 -3.92 -7.14 5.39
C SER A 20 -2.72 -7.76 4.68
N LEU A 21 -2.43 -7.28 3.47
CA LEU A 21 -1.22 -7.62 2.72
C LEU A 21 0.05 -7.27 3.51
N VAL A 22 0.04 -6.15 4.24
CA VAL A 22 1.16 -5.70 5.08
C VAL A 22 1.42 -6.71 6.20
N ARG A 23 0.37 -7.15 6.92
CA ARG A 23 0.53 -8.18 7.95
C ARG A 23 1.06 -9.49 7.37
N ARG A 24 0.52 -9.95 6.24
CA ARG A 24 0.99 -11.20 5.60
C ARG A 24 2.50 -11.16 5.32
N ALA A 25 3.02 -10.03 4.83
CA ALA A 25 4.44 -9.86 4.53
C ALA A 25 5.32 -9.73 5.79
N ILE A 26 4.85 -9.00 6.81
CA ILE A 26 5.58 -8.90 8.09
C ILE A 26 5.72 -10.28 8.75
N HIS A 27 4.67 -11.11 8.68
CA HIS A 27 4.68 -12.45 9.25
C HIS A 27 5.58 -13.43 8.49
N THR A 28 5.74 -13.31 7.15
CA THR A 28 6.70 -14.14 6.39
C THR A 28 8.16 -13.77 6.62
N ALA A 29 8.46 -12.53 7.04
CA ALA A 29 9.81 -12.09 7.37
C ALA A 29 10.28 -12.49 8.79
N SER A 30 9.38 -13.02 9.63
CA SER A 30 9.66 -13.25 11.05
C SER A 30 9.91 -14.73 11.36
N ALA A 31 11.14 -15.19 11.06
CA ALA A 31 11.72 -16.36 11.69
C ALA A 31 13.09 -15.99 12.27
N THR A 32 13.10 -15.36 13.44
CA THR A 32 14.08 -15.56 14.53
C THR A 32 13.89 -14.51 15.64
N GLY A 33 13.76 -14.98 16.89
CA GLY A 33 14.40 -14.36 18.05
C GLY A 33 13.59 -13.34 18.86
N SER A 34 13.17 -13.75 20.05
CA SER A 34 12.61 -12.94 21.14
C SER A 34 13.66 -12.08 21.85
N THR A 35 13.27 -10.91 22.39
CA THR A 35 13.28 -10.54 23.84
C THR A 35 13.18 -9.02 24.05
N SER A 36 12.29 -8.61 24.97
CA SER A 36 12.27 -7.27 25.59
C SER A 36 13.38 -7.15 26.66
N PRO A 37 13.84 -5.93 27.03
CA PRO A 37 13.23 -5.26 28.17
C PRO A 37 13.19 -3.71 28.14
N SER A 38 12.16 -3.20 28.83
CA SER A 38 12.01 -1.94 29.59
C SER A 38 13.08 -0.82 29.50
N GLY A 39 12.60 0.39 29.20
CA GLY A 39 12.76 1.55 30.10
C GLY A 39 13.87 2.56 29.79
N ARG A 40 13.50 3.70 29.18
CA ARG A 40 13.85 5.07 29.65
C ARG A 40 13.23 6.13 28.74
N ARG A 41 12.45 7.05 29.33
CA ARG A 41 12.02 8.29 28.68
C ARG A 41 13.25 9.13 28.37
N ARG A 42 13.41 9.53 27.12
CA ARG A 42 14.17 10.73 26.74
C ARG A 42 13.20 11.62 25.99
N HIS A 43 13.06 12.84 26.49
CA HIS A 43 12.47 13.94 25.73
C HIS A 43 13.44 14.21 24.58
N ASP A 44 13.08 13.73 23.40
CA ASP A 44 13.77 14.09 22.17
C ASP A 44 12.79 14.90 21.31
N THR A 45 13.33 15.94 20.72
CA THR A 45 12.65 17.09 20.14
C THR A 45 11.58 16.66 19.13
N ALA A 46 10.34 17.08 19.38
CA ALA A 46 9.19 16.83 18.53
C ALA A 46 9.42 17.43 17.13
N ILE A 47 9.83 16.58 16.19
CA ILE A 47 9.62 16.83 14.76
C ILE A 47 8.11 16.92 14.56
N SER A 48 7.69 18.02 13.94
CA SER A 48 6.29 18.45 13.79
C SER A 48 5.36 17.29 13.40
N ARG A 49 4.37 17.03 14.26
CA ARG A 49 3.63 15.77 14.36
C ARG A 49 2.19 15.91 13.85
N THR A 50 1.96 16.60 12.73
CA THR A 50 0.60 17.06 12.40
C THR A 50 0.27 17.13 10.91
N GLU A 51 0.77 16.20 10.09
CA GLU A 51 0.12 15.95 8.81
C GLU A 51 -0.26 14.48 8.75
N THR A 52 -1.56 14.21 8.85
CA THR A 52 -2.12 12.87 8.69
C THR A 52 -1.65 12.29 7.35
N LEU A 53 -1.18 11.04 7.34
CA LEU A 53 -0.59 10.44 6.14
C LEU A 53 -1.55 10.48 4.94
N ILE A 54 -2.84 10.26 5.20
CA ILE A 54 -3.94 10.51 4.26
C ILE A 54 -4.98 11.42 4.94
N PRO A 55 -4.93 12.74 4.68
CA PRO A 55 -5.92 13.70 5.16
C PRO A 55 -7.31 13.46 4.56
N ASP A 56 -8.36 14.00 5.18
CA ASP A 56 -9.74 13.72 4.79
C ASP A 56 -10.08 14.15 3.36
N ASP A 57 -9.54 15.28 2.87
CA ASP A 57 -9.71 15.71 1.47
C ASP A 57 -9.15 14.69 0.46
N LEU A 58 -8.11 13.96 0.87
CA LEU A 58 -7.51 12.92 0.05
C LEU A 58 -8.30 11.61 0.12
N ARG A 59 -8.94 11.33 1.25
CA ARG A 59 -9.91 10.22 1.38
C ARG A 59 -11.10 10.46 0.45
N ASP A 60 -11.60 11.70 0.37
CA ASP A 60 -12.67 12.08 -0.55
C ASP A 60 -12.26 11.87 -2.02
N ARG A 61 -11.01 12.19 -2.38
CA ARG A 61 -10.47 11.99 -3.75
C ARG A 61 -10.30 10.52 -4.13
N LEU A 62 -9.90 9.68 -3.18
CA LEU A 62 -9.88 8.22 -3.37
C LEU A 62 -11.32 7.67 -3.47
N GLY A 63 -12.25 8.36 -2.82
CA GLY A 63 -13.66 8.00 -2.77
C GLY A 63 -13.91 6.76 -1.93
N HIS A 64 -15.18 6.54 -1.63
CA HIS A 64 -15.67 5.24 -1.19
C HIS A 64 -15.88 4.38 -2.41
N THR A 65 -14.89 3.55 -2.74
CA THR A 65 -15.10 2.50 -3.73
C THR A 65 -16.08 1.49 -3.12
N PRO A 66 -17.11 1.02 -3.83
CA PRO A 66 -17.89 -0.13 -3.36
C PRO A 66 -17.00 -1.39 -3.41
N GLU A 67 -17.09 -2.26 -2.41
CA GLU A 67 -16.20 -3.42 -2.18
C GLU A 67 -16.01 -4.34 -3.40
N VAL A 68 -16.91 -4.29 -4.39
CA VAL A 68 -16.90 -5.16 -5.55
C VAL A 68 -17.39 -4.40 -6.78
N GLN A 69 -16.47 -3.84 -7.57
CA GLN A 69 -16.70 -3.53 -8.97
C GLN A 69 -15.52 -4.08 -9.77
N ASP A 70 -15.73 -5.19 -10.47
CA ASP A 70 -14.69 -5.92 -11.21
C ASP A 70 -14.03 -5.07 -12.33
N ASP A 71 -14.71 -4.01 -12.78
CA ASP A 71 -14.25 -3.08 -13.81
C ASP A 71 -13.74 -1.74 -13.24
N PHE A 72 -13.62 -1.60 -11.92
CA PHE A 72 -13.15 -0.37 -11.29
C PHE A 72 -11.63 -0.21 -11.43
N ASP A 73 -11.21 0.62 -12.39
CA ASP A 73 -9.80 0.90 -12.70
C ASP A 73 -9.50 2.41 -12.68
N PRO A 74 -9.50 3.06 -11.50
CA PRO A 74 -9.25 4.50 -11.39
C PRO A 74 -7.75 4.84 -11.55
N PHE A 75 -7.47 6.14 -11.73
CA PHE A 75 -6.12 6.66 -11.58
C PHE A 75 -5.74 6.74 -10.10
N PRO A 76 -4.54 6.28 -9.69
CA PRO A 76 -4.05 6.51 -8.34
C PRO A 76 -4.00 8.00 -8.01
N ALA A 77 -4.66 8.40 -6.93
CA ALA A 77 -4.65 9.78 -6.44
C ALA A 77 -3.56 10.02 -5.39
N VAL A 78 -3.00 8.95 -4.83
CA VAL A 78 -2.05 8.95 -3.72
C VAL A 78 -0.92 7.97 -4.03
N LYS A 79 0.30 8.36 -3.68
CA LYS A 79 1.43 7.45 -3.54
C LYS A 79 1.95 7.58 -2.12
N LEU A 80 2.02 6.45 -1.44
CA LEU A 80 2.71 6.32 -0.17
C LEU A 80 3.99 5.54 -0.41
N PHE A 81 5.08 5.90 0.24
CA PHE A 81 6.35 5.21 0.03
C PHE A 81 7.23 5.26 1.26
N MET A 82 8.08 4.25 1.35
CA MET A 82 9.26 4.24 2.18
C MET A 82 10.46 4.21 1.23
N PRO A 83 11.37 5.20 1.30
CA PRO A 83 12.50 5.29 0.38
C PRO A 83 13.36 4.03 0.28
N ASP A 84 13.35 3.18 1.30
CA ASP A 84 14.23 2.02 1.45
C ASP A 84 13.52 0.65 1.42
N ALA A 85 12.19 0.59 1.25
CA ALA A 85 11.48 -0.69 1.34
C ALA A 85 10.24 -0.86 0.46
N ALA A 86 9.29 0.08 0.47
CA ALA A 86 7.94 -0.20 0.00
C ALA A 86 7.27 0.99 -0.68
N THR A 87 6.34 0.72 -1.58
CA THR A 87 5.50 1.71 -2.27
C THR A 87 4.06 1.21 -2.35
N TRP A 88 3.11 2.11 -2.14
CA TRP A 88 1.69 1.85 -2.30
C TRP A 88 1.05 2.89 -3.22
N LEU A 89 0.14 2.45 -4.07
CA LEU A 89 -0.73 3.29 -4.91
C LEU A 89 -2.21 3.00 -4.59
N PRO A 90 -2.75 3.58 -3.49
CA PRO A 90 -4.16 3.44 -3.14
C PRO A 90 -5.07 4.08 -4.19
N THR A 91 -6.23 3.47 -4.38
CA THR A 91 -7.28 3.93 -5.28
C THR A 91 -8.67 3.95 -4.65
N GLY A 92 -8.82 3.40 -3.45
CA GLY A 92 -10.08 3.39 -2.72
C GLY A 92 -9.86 3.35 -1.22
N THR A 93 -10.80 3.93 -0.48
CA THR A 93 -10.83 3.86 0.99
C THR A 93 -12.15 3.32 1.51
N PHE A 94 -12.08 2.54 2.59
CA PHE A 94 -13.22 1.96 3.28
C PHE A 94 -13.07 2.21 4.78
N PRO A 95 -14.08 2.79 5.45
CA PRO A 95 -14.06 2.89 6.91
C PRO A 95 -14.14 1.49 7.53
N GLU A 96 -13.24 1.16 8.45
CA GLU A 96 -13.17 -0.12 9.15
C GLU A 96 -13.09 0.14 10.67
N GLY A 97 -14.24 0.35 11.30
CA GLY A 97 -14.30 0.74 12.72
C GLY A 97 -13.60 2.09 12.96
N PRO A 98 -12.59 2.18 13.84
CA PRO A 98 -11.81 3.40 14.05
C PRO A 98 -10.69 3.62 13.02
N ASP A 99 -10.48 2.68 12.10
CA ASP A 99 -9.39 2.68 11.12
C ASP A 99 -9.93 2.82 9.68
N VAL A 100 -9.03 2.92 8.71
CA VAL A 100 -9.34 3.03 7.29
C VAL A 100 -8.62 1.93 6.53
N ARG A 101 -9.38 1.09 5.82
CA ARG A 101 -8.83 0.14 4.84
C ARG A 101 -8.59 0.85 3.52
N LEU A 102 -7.40 0.66 2.95
CA LEU A 102 -7.02 1.13 1.63
C LEU A 102 -6.97 -0.05 0.67
N PHE A 103 -7.55 0.12 -0.51
CA PHE A 103 -7.39 -0.80 -1.64
C PHE A 103 -6.47 -0.18 -2.69
N GLY A 104 -5.53 -0.95 -3.24
CA GLY A 104 -4.67 -0.49 -4.32
C GLY A 104 -3.54 -1.45 -4.67
N LEU A 105 -2.55 -0.92 -5.40
CA LEU A 105 -1.34 -1.66 -5.75
C LEU A 105 -0.27 -1.47 -4.67
N CYS A 106 0.40 -2.55 -4.31
CA CYS A 106 1.37 -2.61 -3.25
C CYS A 106 2.65 -3.28 -3.74
N ASP A 107 3.79 -2.68 -3.43
CA ASP A 107 5.12 -3.22 -3.62
C ASP A 107 5.86 -3.15 -2.29
N LEU A 108 6.18 -4.31 -1.73
CA LEU A 108 6.86 -4.42 -0.43
C LEU A 108 8.37 -4.69 -0.58
N GLY A 109 8.93 -4.46 -1.78
CA GLY A 109 10.35 -4.65 -2.04
C GLY A 109 10.77 -6.12 -2.12
N THR A 110 9.81 -7.03 -2.34
CA THR A 110 10.06 -8.48 -2.44
C THR A 110 10.26 -8.97 -3.89
N GLY A 111 10.26 -8.05 -4.86
CA GLY A 111 10.33 -8.36 -6.29
C GLY A 111 9.00 -8.80 -6.89
N SER A 112 7.90 -8.68 -6.13
CA SER A 112 6.54 -8.96 -6.57
C SER A 112 5.59 -7.89 -6.06
N THR A 113 4.80 -7.32 -6.97
CA THR A 113 3.78 -6.32 -6.65
C THR A 113 2.39 -6.95 -6.63
N GLU A 114 1.59 -6.62 -5.63
CA GLU A 114 0.29 -7.23 -5.37
C GLU A 114 -0.83 -6.18 -5.38
N LEU A 115 -2.00 -6.54 -5.92
CA LEU A 115 -3.24 -5.77 -5.74
C LEU A 115 -3.95 -6.29 -4.50
N GLY A 116 -4.45 -5.40 -3.65
CA GLY A 116 -5.30 -5.77 -2.53
C GLY A 116 -5.39 -4.70 -1.45
N ASP A 117 -5.75 -5.14 -0.25
CA ASP A 117 -6.09 -4.28 0.87
C ASP A 117 -4.98 -4.21 1.94
N ALA A 118 -4.87 -3.05 2.58
CA ALA A 118 -4.09 -2.82 3.80
C ALA A 118 -4.77 -1.79 4.68
N MET A 119 -4.65 -1.89 6.01
CA MET A 119 -5.09 -0.81 6.90
C MET A 119 -4.12 0.36 6.84
N LEU A 120 -4.65 1.57 6.96
CA LEU A 120 -3.84 2.78 7.07
C LEU A 120 -2.93 2.71 8.28
N SER A 121 -3.43 2.28 9.44
CA SER A 121 -2.62 2.12 10.66
C SER A 121 -1.44 1.16 10.46
N GLU A 122 -1.63 0.08 9.71
CA GLU A 122 -0.57 -0.88 9.44
C GLU A 122 0.51 -0.27 8.55
N ILE A 123 0.12 0.49 7.53
CA ILE A 123 1.05 1.24 6.68
C ILE A 123 1.81 2.26 7.54
N GLU A 124 1.12 3.02 8.38
CA GLU A 124 1.71 4.00 9.30
C GLU A 124 2.71 3.39 10.29
N ASP A 125 2.56 2.10 10.61
CA ASP A 125 3.45 1.34 11.50
C ASP A 125 4.61 0.65 10.79
N VAL A 126 4.61 0.52 9.45
CA VAL A 126 5.71 -0.13 8.72
C VAL A 126 7.00 0.67 8.87
N ARG A 127 8.09 0.00 9.24
CA ARG A 127 9.42 0.59 9.32
C ARG A 127 10.43 -0.22 8.51
N GLY A 128 11.25 0.51 7.75
CA GLY A 128 12.28 -0.04 6.90
C GLY A 128 13.59 -0.22 7.65
N LYS A 129 14.67 -0.49 6.91
CA LYS A 129 16.02 -0.59 7.48
C LYS A 129 16.48 0.73 8.07
N LEU A 130 16.06 1.85 7.49
CA LEU A 130 16.36 3.19 7.95
C LEU A 130 15.43 3.66 9.09
N VAL A 131 14.43 2.85 9.46
CA VAL A 131 13.46 3.15 10.55
C VAL A 131 12.73 4.49 10.32
N LEU A 132 12.62 4.91 9.06
CA LEU A 132 11.87 6.09 8.67
C LEU A 132 10.37 5.77 8.60
N PRO A 133 9.49 6.74 8.91
CA PRO A 133 8.07 6.58 8.70
C PRO A 133 7.74 6.49 7.21
N VAL A 134 6.55 5.99 6.89
CA VAL A 134 5.99 6.11 5.54
C VAL A 134 5.74 7.58 5.22
N GLU A 135 6.09 7.97 4.01
CA GLU A 135 5.87 9.32 3.48
C GLU A 135 4.82 9.31 2.38
N ARG A 136 4.17 10.46 2.17
CA ARG A 136 3.25 10.69 1.05
C ARG A 136 3.96 11.51 -0.02
N ASP A 137 3.85 11.07 -1.27
CA ASP A 137 4.31 11.86 -2.41
C ASP A 137 3.28 12.94 -2.73
N LEU A 138 3.64 14.21 -2.51
CA LEU A 138 2.79 15.36 -2.78
C LEU A 138 2.70 15.72 -4.27
N TYR A 139 3.58 15.16 -5.10
CA TYR A 139 3.77 15.55 -6.48
C TYR A 139 3.41 14.46 -7.48
N LEU A 140 2.81 13.36 -7.02
CA LEU A 140 2.32 12.29 -7.89
C LEU A 140 1.42 12.87 -9.00
N LYS A 141 1.80 12.59 -10.24
CA LYS A 141 0.97 12.79 -11.44
C LYS A 141 0.77 11.43 -12.09
N ALA A 142 -0.33 10.77 -11.77
CA ALA A 142 -0.61 9.45 -12.33
C ALA A 142 -0.77 9.52 -13.85
N GLU A 143 0.14 8.88 -14.57
CA GLU A 143 0.11 8.78 -16.04
C GLU A 143 -0.75 7.61 -16.52
N HIS A 144 -1.02 6.67 -15.62
CA HIS A 144 -1.67 5.40 -15.92
C HIS A 144 -2.76 5.04 -14.90
N ARG A 145 -3.72 4.22 -15.33
CA ARG A 145 -4.71 3.61 -14.43
C ARG A 145 -4.07 2.46 -13.64
N LEU A 146 -4.69 2.10 -12.52
CA LEU A 146 -4.18 1.10 -11.56
C LEU A 146 -3.76 -0.21 -12.23
N ILE A 147 -4.60 -0.78 -13.09
CA ILE A 147 -4.33 -2.05 -13.79
C ILE A 147 -3.11 -1.92 -14.70
N THR A 148 -2.90 -0.75 -15.29
CA THR A 148 -1.72 -0.50 -16.15
C THR A 148 -0.45 -0.41 -15.31
N TYR A 149 -0.49 0.28 -14.17
CA TYR A 149 0.62 0.24 -13.20
C TYR A 149 0.90 -1.19 -12.73
N ALA A 150 -0.12 -1.99 -12.43
CA ALA A 150 0.06 -3.39 -12.02
C ALA A 150 0.76 -4.24 -13.10
N LYS A 151 0.42 -4.04 -14.38
CA LYS A 151 1.07 -4.72 -15.51
C LYS A 151 2.54 -4.31 -15.66
N ILE A 152 2.83 -3.01 -15.57
CA ILE A 152 4.20 -2.49 -15.63
C ILE A 152 5.01 -3.05 -14.47
N ALA A 153 4.46 -2.97 -13.26
CA ALA A 153 5.12 -3.40 -12.05
C ALA A 153 5.41 -4.90 -12.03
N ARG A 154 4.50 -5.72 -12.55
CA ARG A 154 4.73 -7.16 -12.74
C ARG A 154 5.91 -7.45 -13.67
N HIS A 155 6.12 -6.62 -14.69
CA HIS A 155 7.25 -6.79 -15.61
C HIS A 155 8.56 -6.28 -15.01
N ALA A 156 8.52 -5.15 -14.29
CA ALA A 156 9.69 -4.52 -13.67
C ALA A 156 10.11 -5.17 -12.34
N GLY A 157 9.19 -5.92 -11.69
CA GLY A 157 9.37 -6.44 -10.33
C GLY A 157 9.16 -5.39 -9.24
N MET A 158 8.75 -4.16 -9.60
CA MET A 158 8.55 -3.04 -8.68
C MET A 158 7.60 -1.98 -9.27
N ILE A 159 6.97 -1.17 -8.43
CA ILE A 159 6.15 -0.03 -8.91
C ILE A 159 7.05 1.03 -9.54
N VAL A 160 6.69 1.45 -10.75
CA VAL A 160 7.32 2.56 -11.47
C VAL A 160 6.25 3.63 -11.70
N THR A 161 6.43 4.81 -11.11
CA THR A 161 5.48 5.94 -11.14
C THR A 161 6.08 7.18 -11.73
#